data_AF-A0A6P2W0P5-F1
#
_entry.id   AF-A0A6P2W0P5-F1
#
_cell.length_a   1.000
_cell.length_b   1.000
_cell.length_c   1.000
_cell.angle_alpha   90.00
_cell.angle_beta   90.00
_cell.angle_gamma   90.00
#
_symmetry.space_group_name_H-M   'P 1'
#
loop_
_entity.id
_entity.type
_entity.pdbx_description
1 polymer ?
#
loop_
_entity_poly.entity_id
_entity_poly.type
_entity_poly.pdbx_seq_one_letter_code
_entity_poly.pdbx_strand_id
1 'polypeptide(L)'
;MEAVLAHVRQNRKDYESLPLFDRLRNDRLPPLARLEFMRGFMFFVMAFGDLNRYVLRAEPPADAHQARVNAHTREDDHHWPWFLEDVETLGWNDTTTVTDALRMLWSEQTYRSRLLMYELCAIVAEADGVERLAVIEAIEETGNVLFALTTRVAAQVHVQTGRELRYLGAFHFALESGHLQNGEHAERLPIALGDDRRAHCITLVDRVFRAFAAWTHEATRQIDLAATGFGAMQAARSIS
;
A
#
# COMPACT_ATOMS: atom_id res chain seq x y z
N MET A 1 17.50 -4.54 -16.35
CA MET A 1 16.52 -4.53 -15.24
C MET A 1 17.17 -4.79 -13.89
N GLU A 2 18.14 -5.71 -13.79
CA GLU A 2 18.82 -6.03 -12.52
C GLU A 2 19.27 -4.83 -11.68
N ALA A 3 19.93 -3.84 -12.30
CA ALA A 3 20.36 -2.62 -11.63
C ALA A 3 19.18 -1.77 -11.11
N VAL A 4 18.05 -1.74 -11.84
CA VAL A 4 16.82 -1.06 -11.39
C VAL A 4 16.24 -1.78 -10.19
N LEU A 5 16.17 -3.13 -10.21
CA LEU A 5 15.70 -3.92 -9.06
C LEU A 5 16.64 -3.79 -7.84
N ALA A 6 17.95 -3.69 -8.07
CA ALA A 6 18.90 -3.39 -7.01
C ALA A 6 18.65 -2.01 -6.37
N HIS A 7 18.30 -1.03 -7.21
CA HIS A 7 17.92 0.31 -6.76
C HIS A 7 16.59 0.33 -6.00
N VAL A 8 15.59 -0.45 -6.43
CA VAL A 8 14.34 -0.68 -5.69
C VAL A 8 14.63 -1.25 -4.31
N ARG A 9 15.45 -2.31 -4.22
CA ARG A 9 15.83 -2.92 -2.93
C ARG A 9 16.58 -1.96 -2.02
N GLN A 10 17.36 -1.03 -2.58
CA GLN A 10 18.04 -0.01 -1.78
C GLN A 10 17.05 1.02 -1.25
N ASN A 11 16.18 1.57 -2.10
CA ASN A 11 15.13 2.49 -1.68
C ASN A 11 14.18 1.86 -0.64
N ARG A 12 13.87 0.56 -0.76
CA ARG A 12 13.08 -0.17 0.23
C ARG A 12 13.70 -0.10 1.64
N LYS A 13 15.02 -0.20 1.77
CA LYS A 13 15.71 -0.11 3.07
C LYS A 13 15.58 1.28 3.69
N ASP A 14 15.63 2.32 2.87
CA ASP A 14 15.45 3.69 3.35
C ASP A 14 13.98 3.92 3.72
N TYR A 15 13.06 3.39 2.90
CA TYR A 15 11.63 3.46 3.13
C TYR A 15 11.21 2.77 4.43
N GLU A 16 11.67 1.55 4.72
CA GLU A 16 11.31 0.80 5.94
C GLU A 16 11.77 1.45 7.26
N SER A 17 12.65 2.46 7.16
CA SER A 17 13.16 3.27 8.28
C SER A 17 12.28 4.48 8.60
N LEU A 18 11.25 4.75 7.79
CA LEU A 18 10.37 5.89 7.99
C LEU A 18 9.50 5.75 9.27
N PRO A 19 9.11 6.87 9.91
CA PRO A 19 8.43 6.84 11.22
C PRO A 19 7.14 6.02 11.30
N LEU A 20 6.39 5.91 10.20
CA LEU A 20 5.18 5.08 10.13
C LEU A 20 5.48 3.64 10.57
N PHE A 21 6.58 3.08 10.08
CA PHE A 21 6.92 1.69 10.31
C PHE A 21 7.37 1.45 11.75
N ASP A 22 8.00 2.43 12.38
CA ASP A 22 8.28 2.39 13.82
C ASP A 22 7.00 2.41 14.66
N ARG A 23 5.97 3.16 14.24
CA ARG A 23 4.66 3.13 14.90
C ARG A 23 4.00 1.76 14.79
N LEU A 24 4.04 1.14 13.63
CA LEU A 24 3.47 -0.20 13.43
C LEU A 24 4.20 -1.27 14.26
N ARG A 25 5.53 -1.17 14.41
CA ARG A 25 6.34 -2.06 15.25
C ARG A 25 6.16 -1.85 16.76
N ASN A 26 5.62 -0.72 17.18
CA ASN A 26 5.55 -0.35 18.60
C ASN A 26 4.36 -1.01 19.32
N ASP A 27 4.61 -2.14 19.98
CA ASP A 27 3.61 -2.88 20.75
C ASP A 27 3.10 -2.14 22.02
N ARG A 28 3.67 -0.98 22.36
CA ARG A 28 3.08 -0.11 23.40
C ARG A 28 1.82 0.62 22.91
N LEU A 29 1.60 0.67 21.60
CA LEU A 29 0.39 1.25 21.01
C LEU A 29 -0.69 0.17 20.84
N PRO A 30 -1.97 0.46 21.13
CA PRO A 30 -3.07 -0.46 20.85
C PRO A 30 -3.07 -0.90 19.38
N PRO A 31 -3.33 -2.18 19.06
CA PRO A 31 -3.36 -2.66 17.67
C PRO A 31 -4.32 -1.87 16.78
N LEU A 32 -5.54 -1.58 17.27
CA LEU A 32 -6.52 -0.80 16.52
C LEU A 32 -6.05 0.63 16.25
N ALA A 33 -5.38 1.28 17.21
CA ALA A 33 -4.80 2.61 17.01
C ALA A 33 -3.75 2.61 15.88
N ARG A 34 -2.94 1.55 15.80
CA ARG A 34 -1.92 1.40 14.74
C ARG A 34 -2.52 1.15 13.37
N LEU A 35 -3.74 0.65 13.27
CA LEU A 35 -4.44 0.44 11.99
C LEU A 35 -5.33 1.62 11.58
N GLU A 36 -5.53 2.62 12.44
CA GLU A 36 -6.49 3.71 12.19
C GLU A 36 -6.14 4.54 10.94
N PHE A 37 -4.87 4.60 10.55
CA PHE A 37 -4.46 5.29 9.32
C PHE A 37 -5.12 4.73 8.05
N MET A 38 -5.54 3.45 8.08
CA MET A 38 -6.22 2.83 6.96
C MET A 38 -7.56 3.50 6.64
N ARG A 39 -8.21 4.18 7.60
CA ARG A 39 -9.39 5.00 7.30
C ARG A 39 -9.05 6.17 6.38
N GLY A 40 -7.96 6.89 6.66
CA GLY A 40 -7.49 7.96 5.78
C GLY A 40 -7.00 7.44 4.43
N PHE A 41 -6.49 6.20 4.41
CA PHE A 41 -5.97 5.56 3.21
C PHE A 41 -7.04 4.87 2.35
N MET A 42 -8.31 4.80 2.79
CA MET A 42 -9.38 4.10 2.07
C MET A 42 -9.48 4.56 0.61
N PHE A 43 -9.36 5.86 0.33
CA PHE A 43 -9.41 6.37 -1.03
C PHE A 43 -8.37 5.68 -1.91
N PHE A 44 -7.13 5.56 -1.43
CA PHE A 44 -6.05 4.93 -2.19
C PHE A 44 -6.36 3.46 -2.44
N VAL A 45 -6.77 2.71 -1.40
CA VAL A 45 -7.09 1.27 -1.54
C VAL A 45 -8.17 1.03 -2.58
N MET A 46 -9.24 1.83 -2.55
CA MET A 46 -10.33 1.70 -3.52
C MET A 46 -9.88 2.10 -4.94
N ALA A 47 -9.10 3.17 -5.08
CA ALA A 47 -8.61 3.65 -6.37
C ALA A 47 -7.46 2.80 -6.94
N PHE A 48 -6.81 1.96 -6.14
CA PHE A 48 -5.72 1.10 -6.61
C PHE A 48 -6.20 0.06 -7.62
N GLY A 49 -7.45 -0.42 -7.48
CA GLY A 49 -8.07 -1.25 -8.50
C GLY A 49 -8.25 -0.51 -9.83
N ASP A 50 -8.58 0.78 -9.79
CA ASP A 50 -8.70 1.62 -10.98
C ASP A 50 -7.34 1.90 -11.63
N LEU A 51 -6.28 2.14 -10.83
CA LEU A 51 -4.92 2.27 -11.34
C LEU A 51 -4.52 1.03 -12.15
N ASN A 52 -4.75 -0.15 -11.58
CA ASN A 52 -4.46 -1.42 -12.25
C ASN A 52 -5.28 -1.61 -13.52
N ARG A 53 -6.60 -1.44 -13.42
CA ARG A 53 -7.53 -1.77 -14.52
C ARG A 53 -7.54 -0.76 -15.65
N TYR A 54 -7.48 0.54 -15.34
CA TYR A 54 -7.73 1.61 -16.31
C TYR A 54 -6.49 2.43 -16.69
N VAL A 55 -5.38 2.29 -15.95
CA VAL A 55 -4.16 3.08 -16.20
C VAL A 55 -2.99 2.19 -16.61
N LEU A 56 -2.67 1.17 -15.81
CA LEU A 56 -1.55 0.26 -16.07
C LEU A 56 -1.84 -0.76 -17.17
N ARG A 57 -3.07 -1.29 -17.21
CA ARG A 57 -3.48 -2.28 -18.20
C ARG A 57 -3.71 -1.64 -19.57
N ALA A 58 -3.24 -2.30 -20.63
CA ALA A 58 -3.49 -1.90 -22.01
C ALA A 58 -3.80 -3.12 -22.89
N GLU A 59 -4.99 -3.16 -23.49
CA GLU A 59 -5.46 -4.27 -24.32
C GLU A 59 -5.81 -3.78 -25.74
N PRO A 60 -5.25 -4.37 -26.82
CA PRO A 60 -4.24 -5.45 -26.80
C PRO A 60 -2.87 -4.96 -26.28
N PRO A 61 -2.02 -5.84 -25.71
CA PRO A 61 -0.70 -5.45 -25.25
C PRO A 61 0.19 -5.06 -26.43
N ALA A 62 0.92 -3.95 -26.29
CA ALA A 62 1.83 -3.46 -27.32
C ALA A 62 3.09 -4.35 -27.48
N ASP A 63 3.52 -5.01 -26.39
CA ASP A 63 4.66 -5.91 -26.35
C ASP A 63 4.50 -6.98 -25.25
N ALA A 64 5.49 -7.87 -25.13
CA ALA A 64 5.50 -8.93 -24.12
C ALA A 64 5.63 -8.39 -22.68
N HIS A 65 6.16 -7.19 -22.48
CA HIS A 65 6.29 -6.57 -21.16
C HIS A 65 4.94 -6.01 -20.71
N GLN A 66 4.21 -5.35 -21.59
CA GLN A 66 2.83 -4.92 -21.34
C GLN A 66 1.90 -6.12 -21.14
N ALA A 67 2.13 -7.25 -21.81
CA ALA A 67 1.38 -8.48 -21.52
C ALA A 67 1.59 -8.97 -20.08
N ARG A 68 2.82 -8.84 -19.54
CA ARG A 68 3.13 -9.14 -18.14
C ARG A 68 2.49 -8.15 -17.17
N VAL A 69 2.56 -6.85 -17.48
CA VAL A 69 1.82 -5.82 -16.72
C VAL A 69 0.33 -6.16 -16.67
N ASN A 70 -0.27 -6.51 -17.80
CA ASN A 70 -1.69 -6.88 -17.84
C ASN A 70 -1.99 -8.11 -16.98
N ALA A 71 -1.12 -9.13 -16.96
CA ALA A 71 -1.30 -10.31 -16.13
C ALA A 71 -1.34 -9.95 -14.65
N HIS A 72 -0.31 -9.24 -14.17
CA HIS A 72 -0.23 -8.74 -12.80
C HIS A 72 -1.46 -7.90 -12.41
N THR A 73 -1.82 -6.90 -13.23
CA THR A 73 -2.94 -5.99 -12.91
C THR A 73 -4.30 -6.67 -12.75
N ARG A 74 -4.52 -7.88 -13.29
CA ARG A 74 -5.79 -8.61 -13.17
C ARG A 74 -5.98 -9.30 -11.83
N GLU A 75 -4.89 -9.51 -11.12
CA GLU A 75 -4.95 -9.98 -9.76
C GLU A 75 -5.25 -8.80 -8.82
N ASP A 76 -4.40 -7.78 -8.87
CA ASP A 76 -4.47 -6.62 -7.98
C ASP A 76 -5.76 -5.80 -8.08
N ASP A 77 -6.42 -5.77 -9.25
CA ASP A 77 -7.68 -5.02 -9.40
C ASP A 77 -8.87 -5.63 -8.62
N HIS A 78 -8.67 -6.79 -7.99
CA HIS A 78 -9.68 -7.50 -7.19
C HIS A 78 -9.39 -7.51 -5.68
N HIS A 79 -8.41 -6.76 -5.16
CA HIS A 79 -8.07 -6.79 -3.72
C HIS A 79 -9.01 -5.92 -2.85
N TRP A 80 -9.65 -4.90 -3.44
CA TRP A 80 -10.50 -3.96 -2.72
C TRP A 80 -11.71 -4.57 -1.97
N PRO A 81 -12.36 -5.68 -2.39
CA PRO A 81 -13.44 -6.28 -1.62
C PRO A 81 -12.96 -6.82 -0.27
N TRP A 82 -11.74 -7.35 -0.18
CA TRP A 82 -11.18 -7.81 1.10
C TRP A 82 -10.99 -6.64 2.07
N PHE A 83 -10.69 -5.45 1.55
CA PHE A 83 -10.58 -4.27 2.39
C PHE A 83 -11.95 -3.87 2.96
N LEU A 84 -13.02 -3.96 2.18
CA LEU A 84 -14.37 -3.72 2.69
C LEU A 84 -14.78 -4.74 3.76
N GLU A 85 -14.40 -6.02 3.60
CA GLU A 85 -14.57 -7.05 4.63
C GLU A 85 -13.87 -6.64 5.96
N ASP A 86 -12.65 -6.08 5.88
CA ASP A 86 -11.93 -5.57 7.06
C ASP A 86 -12.64 -4.36 7.69
N VAL A 87 -13.16 -3.44 6.88
CA VAL A 87 -13.92 -2.26 7.35
C VAL A 87 -15.17 -2.70 8.14
N GLU A 88 -15.90 -3.71 7.66
CA GLU A 88 -17.03 -4.31 8.36
C GLU A 88 -16.58 -5.00 9.65
N THR A 89 -15.53 -5.82 9.56
CA THR A 89 -14.99 -6.59 10.68
C THR A 89 -14.54 -5.71 11.85
N LEU A 90 -13.94 -4.56 11.53
CA LEU A 90 -13.48 -3.54 12.47
C LEU A 90 -14.61 -2.64 13.00
N GLY A 91 -15.84 -2.80 12.51
CA GLY A 91 -17.01 -2.03 12.96
C GLY A 91 -16.96 -0.56 12.56
N TRP A 92 -16.19 -0.21 11.52
CA TRP A 92 -16.00 1.19 11.12
C TRP A 92 -17.28 1.82 10.56
N ASN A 93 -18.16 1.01 9.96
CA ASN A 93 -19.47 1.42 9.48
C ASN A 93 -20.36 1.99 10.60
N ASP A 94 -20.24 1.46 11.82
CA ASP A 94 -21.11 1.85 12.94
C ASP A 94 -20.72 3.21 13.55
N THR A 95 -19.61 3.78 13.12
CA THR A 95 -18.97 4.96 13.73
C THR A 95 -18.94 6.19 12.81
N THR A 96 -19.51 6.10 11.60
CA THR A 96 -19.49 7.17 10.62
C THR A 96 -20.79 7.22 9.80
N THR A 97 -21.16 8.40 9.32
CA THR A 97 -22.13 8.54 8.23
C THR A 97 -21.42 8.54 6.88
N VAL A 98 -22.16 8.33 5.79
CA VAL A 98 -21.63 8.49 4.42
C VAL A 98 -21.04 9.89 4.22
N THR A 99 -21.75 10.93 4.66
CA THR A 99 -21.29 12.32 4.54
C THR A 99 -20.00 12.56 5.32
N ASP A 100 -19.88 12.00 6.52
CA ASP A 100 -18.68 12.17 7.34
C ASP A 100 -17.50 11.38 6.76
N ALA A 101 -17.73 10.20 6.20
CA ALA A 101 -16.72 9.45 5.47
C ALA A 101 -16.21 10.24 4.27
N LEU A 102 -17.12 10.80 3.45
CA LEU A 102 -16.73 11.63 2.30
C LEU A 102 -15.97 12.90 2.73
N ARG A 103 -16.41 13.58 3.78
CA ARG A 103 -15.69 14.74 4.34
C ARG A 103 -14.29 14.36 4.80
N MET A 104 -14.15 13.25 5.50
CA MET A 104 -12.86 12.76 5.98
C MET A 104 -11.94 12.44 4.80
N LEU A 105 -12.41 11.67 3.82
CA LEU A 105 -11.63 11.27 2.63
C LEU A 105 -11.26 12.45 1.73
N TRP A 106 -12.07 13.50 1.70
CA TRP A 106 -11.79 14.71 0.93
C TRP A 106 -11.13 15.86 1.71
N SER A 107 -10.83 15.67 3.00
CA SER A 107 -10.24 16.71 3.84
C SER A 107 -8.75 16.97 3.56
N GLU A 108 -8.26 18.08 4.11
CA GLU A 108 -6.82 18.40 4.19
C GLU A 108 -6.03 17.46 5.11
N GLN A 109 -6.69 16.60 5.89
CA GLN A 109 -6.01 15.65 6.77
C GLN A 109 -5.63 14.35 6.06
N THR A 110 -6.23 14.08 4.89
CA THR A 110 -6.11 12.84 4.12
C THR A 110 -5.70 13.08 2.66
N TYR A 111 -5.33 14.32 2.33
CA TYR A 111 -5.07 14.72 0.94
C TYR A 111 -3.88 13.96 0.34
N ARG A 112 -2.88 13.54 1.14
CA ARG A 112 -1.73 12.81 0.61
C ARG A 112 -2.11 11.45 0.07
N SER A 113 -3.13 10.80 0.65
CA SER A 113 -3.66 9.55 0.13
C SER A 113 -4.22 9.70 -1.30
N ARG A 114 -4.86 10.84 -1.61
CA ARG A 114 -5.33 11.16 -2.97
C ARG A 114 -4.19 11.57 -3.90
N LEU A 115 -3.30 12.46 -3.44
CA LEU A 115 -2.16 12.90 -4.23
C LEU A 115 -1.24 11.75 -4.62
N LEU A 116 -1.01 10.79 -3.71
CA LEU A 116 -0.25 9.59 -4.00
C LEU A 116 -0.82 8.87 -5.24
N MET A 117 -2.14 8.65 -5.30
CA MET A 117 -2.77 8.02 -6.46
C MET A 117 -2.56 8.83 -7.75
N TYR A 118 -2.74 10.16 -7.68
CA TYR A 118 -2.53 11.03 -8.85
C TYR A 118 -1.08 11.07 -9.31
N GLU A 119 -0.14 11.05 -8.37
CA GLU A 119 1.29 10.98 -8.65
C GLU A 119 1.63 9.64 -9.32
N LEU A 120 1.08 8.51 -8.86
CA LEU A 120 1.26 7.21 -9.52
C LEU A 120 0.72 7.24 -10.95
N CYS A 121 -0.49 7.76 -11.19
CA CYS A 121 -1.02 7.94 -12.53
C CYS A 121 -0.09 8.78 -13.42
N ALA A 122 0.46 9.88 -12.88
CA ALA A 122 1.40 10.75 -13.60
C ALA A 122 2.79 10.12 -13.81
N ILE A 123 3.19 9.14 -13.00
CA ILE A 123 4.43 8.38 -13.18
C ILE A 123 4.28 7.44 -14.38
N VAL A 124 3.09 6.82 -14.55
CA VAL A 124 2.88 5.76 -15.56
C VAL A 124 2.21 6.24 -16.85
N ALA A 125 1.78 7.50 -16.91
CA ALA A 125 1.00 8.06 -18.02
C ALA A 125 1.65 7.85 -19.39
N GLU A 126 2.97 8.01 -19.47
CA GLU A 126 3.76 7.86 -20.71
C GLU A 126 4.71 6.65 -20.65
N ALA A 127 4.65 5.85 -19.58
CA ALA A 127 5.55 4.73 -19.37
C ALA A 127 5.22 3.56 -20.31
N ASP A 128 6.25 2.97 -20.92
CA ASP A 128 6.12 1.75 -21.70
C ASP A 128 6.06 0.47 -20.83
N GLY A 129 5.91 -0.70 -21.45
CA GLY A 129 5.77 -1.96 -20.72
C GLY A 129 6.92 -2.28 -19.76
N VAL A 130 8.17 -1.91 -20.08
CA VAL A 130 9.33 -2.16 -19.20
C VAL A 130 9.35 -1.17 -18.05
N GLU A 131 9.06 0.09 -18.33
CA GLU A 131 9.00 1.15 -17.33
C GLU A 131 7.87 0.91 -16.33
N ARG A 132 6.71 0.45 -16.80
CA ARG A 132 5.59 0.00 -15.97
C ARG A 132 5.97 -1.16 -15.07
N LEU A 133 6.74 -2.14 -15.56
CA LEU A 133 7.25 -3.23 -14.71
C LEU A 133 8.18 -2.71 -13.61
N ALA A 134 9.04 -1.73 -13.90
CA ALA A 134 9.90 -1.11 -12.89
C ALA A 134 9.10 -0.33 -11.83
N VAL A 135 8.03 0.37 -12.26
CA VAL A 135 7.13 1.10 -11.37
C VAL A 135 6.31 0.16 -10.50
N ILE A 136 5.76 -0.92 -11.08
CA ILE A 136 5.01 -1.95 -10.33
C ILE A 136 5.89 -2.54 -9.25
N GLU A 137 7.11 -2.97 -9.57
CA GLU A 137 8.02 -3.53 -8.56
C GLU A 137 8.29 -2.54 -7.41
N ALA A 138 8.45 -1.24 -7.72
CA ALA A 138 8.60 -0.23 -6.67
C ALA A 138 7.35 -0.08 -5.80
N ILE A 139 6.15 -0.15 -6.39
CA ILE A 139 4.87 -0.11 -5.67
C ILE A 139 4.74 -1.36 -4.78
N GLU A 140 4.95 -2.56 -5.33
CA GLU A 140 4.90 -3.83 -4.62
C GLU A 140 5.86 -3.82 -3.43
N GLU A 141 7.09 -3.34 -3.61
CA GLU A 141 8.08 -3.30 -2.52
C GLU A 141 7.69 -2.31 -1.40
N THR A 142 7.00 -1.22 -1.71
CA THR A 142 6.40 -0.35 -0.67
C THR A 142 5.23 -1.03 0.04
N GLY A 143 4.39 -1.75 -0.70
CA GLY A 143 3.29 -2.57 -0.17
C GLY A 143 3.80 -3.68 0.74
N ASN A 144 4.85 -4.40 0.35
CA ASN A 144 5.47 -5.47 1.12
C ASN A 144 5.95 -5.00 2.50
N VAL A 145 6.57 -3.82 2.57
CA VAL A 145 6.99 -3.22 3.86
C VAL A 145 5.78 -2.95 4.75
N LEU A 146 4.70 -2.40 4.19
CA LEU A 146 3.47 -2.12 4.92
C LEU A 146 2.78 -3.41 5.38
N PHE A 147 2.50 -4.34 4.46
CA PHE A 147 1.72 -5.54 4.71
C PHE A 147 2.43 -6.54 5.62
N ALA A 148 3.76 -6.61 5.59
CA ALA A 148 4.51 -7.41 6.57
C ALA A 148 4.25 -6.93 8.01
N LEU A 149 4.06 -5.63 8.21
CA LEU A 149 3.81 -5.05 9.52
C LEU A 149 2.33 -5.05 9.89
N THR A 150 1.43 -4.72 8.96
CA THR A 150 -0.02 -4.77 9.25
C THR A 150 -0.48 -6.20 9.49
N THR A 151 0.11 -7.22 8.85
CA THR A 151 -0.17 -8.63 9.13
C THR A 151 0.09 -9.00 10.58
N ARG A 152 1.21 -8.52 11.14
CA ARG A 152 1.51 -8.70 12.58
C ARG A 152 0.49 -8.00 13.46
N VAL A 153 0.08 -6.79 13.11
CA VAL A 153 -0.92 -6.03 13.89
C VAL A 153 -2.30 -6.70 13.78
N ALA A 154 -2.69 -7.20 12.61
CA ALA A 154 -3.91 -7.94 12.38
C ALA A 154 -3.97 -9.23 13.22
N ALA A 155 -2.85 -9.95 13.35
CA ALA A 155 -2.75 -11.10 14.25
C ALA A 155 -3.02 -10.72 15.72
N GLN A 156 -2.55 -9.53 16.16
CA GLN A 156 -2.85 -9.03 17.50
C GLN A 156 -4.32 -8.64 17.67
N VAL A 157 -4.94 -8.05 16.63
CA VAL A 157 -6.39 -7.79 16.60
C VAL A 157 -7.18 -9.09 16.70
N HIS A 158 -6.77 -10.13 15.97
CA HIS A 158 -7.40 -11.45 16.04
C HIS A 158 -7.32 -12.05 17.44
N VAL A 159 -6.17 -12.01 18.10
CA VAL A 159 -6.03 -12.48 19.49
C VAL A 159 -6.96 -11.72 20.45
N GLN A 160 -7.18 -10.41 20.22
CA GLN A 160 -8.02 -9.58 21.09
C GLN A 160 -9.52 -9.73 20.83
N THR A 161 -9.92 -10.02 19.59
CA THR A 161 -11.32 -9.90 19.15
C THR A 161 -11.92 -11.20 18.62
N GLY A 162 -11.09 -12.21 18.35
CA GLY A 162 -11.46 -13.44 17.66
C GLY A 162 -11.75 -13.26 16.16
N ARG A 163 -11.55 -12.07 15.60
CA ARG A 163 -11.87 -11.74 14.21
C ARG A 163 -10.60 -11.62 13.37
N GLU A 164 -10.58 -12.29 12.23
CA GLU A 164 -9.48 -12.20 11.27
C GLU A 164 -9.70 -11.03 10.31
N LEU A 165 -8.61 -10.37 9.93
CA LEU A 165 -8.61 -9.35 8.89
C LEU A 165 -8.02 -9.99 7.62
N ARG A 166 -8.76 -9.91 6.52
CA ARG A 166 -8.40 -10.54 5.26
C ARG A 166 -7.43 -9.69 4.45
N TYR A 167 -7.69 -8.38 4.34
CA TYR A 167 -6.85 -7.47 3.56
C TYR A 167 -5.58 -7.05 4.32
N LEU A 168 -5.70 -6.76 5.60
CA LEU A 168 -4.58 -6.36 6.44
C LEU A 168 -3.82 -7.54 7.05
N GLY A 169 -4.34 -8.77 6.92
CA GLY A 169 -3.79 -9.97 7.53
C GLY A 169 -3.09 -10.92 6.56
N ALA A 170 -2.89 -12.15 7.05
CA ALA A 170 -2.06 -13.15 6.38
C ALA A 170 -2.61 -13.60 5.01
N PHE A 171 -3.91 -13.51 4.78
CA PHE A 171 -4.53 -13.92 3.51
C PHE A 171 -3.96 -13.12 2.33
N HIS A 172 -4.06 -11.78 2.40
CA HIS A 172 -3.53 -10.89 1.36
C HIS A 172 -2.00 -11.02 1.26
N PHE A 173 -1.29 -10.99 2.39
CA PHE A 173 0.17 -11.06 2.38
C PHE A 173 0.72 -12.38 1.79
N ALA A 174 0.03 -13.51 1.98
CA ALA A 174 0.45 -14.79 1.42
C ALA A 174 0.28 -14.84 -0.11
N LEU A 175 -0.75 -14.16 -0.64
CA LEU A 175 -0.96 -14.05 -2.08
C LEU A 175 0.15 -13.20 -2.72
N GLU A 176 0.42 -12.03 -2.12
CA GLU A 176 1.49 -11.11 -2.52
C GLU A 176 2.89 -11.75 -2.42
N SER A 177 3.18 -12.44 -1.31
CA SER A 177 4.44 -13.16 -1.11
C SER A 177 4.60 -14.35 -2.05
N GLY A 178 3.47 -14.90 -2.52
CA GLY A 178 3.42 -15.92 -3.56
C GLY A 178 4.02 -15.43 -4.89
N HIS A 179 3.88 -14.15 -5.23
CA HIS A 179 4.54 -13.55 -6.41
C HIS A 179 6.06 -13.54 -6.30
N LEU A 180 6.55 -13.21 -5.10
CA LEU A 180 7.98 -13.22 -4.78
C LEU A 180 8.57 -14.64 -4.77
N GLN A 181 7.82 -15.63 -4.25
CA GLN A 181 8.29 -17.01 -4.03
C GLN A 181 8.05 -17.96 -5.21
N ASN A 182 6.91 -17.87 -5.92
CA ASN A 182 6.54 -18.76 -7.02
C ASN A 182 7.12 -18.35 -8.38
N GLY A 183 8.14 -17.50 -8.39
CA GLY A 183 8.99 -17.40 -9.56
C GLY A 183 8.43 -16.57 -10.70
N GLU A 184 7.70 -15.48 -10.41
CA GLU A 184 7.72 -14.39 -11.37
C GLU A 184 9.16 -13.93 -11.63
N HIS A 185 10.09 -14.02 -10.68
CA HIS A 185 11.53 -13.85 -10.98
C HIS A 185 12.22 -15.06 -11.64
N ALA A 186 11.67 -16.27 -11.56
CA ALA A 186 12.35 -17.52 -11.96
C ALA A 186 12.21 -17.85 -13.46
N GLU A 187 11.18 -17.33 -14.15
CA GLU A 187 10.98 -17.56 -15.60
C GLU A 187 11.22 -16.31 -16.47
N ARG A 188 11.68 -15.19 -15.88
CA ARG A 188 11.94 -13.96 -16.64
C ARG A 188 13.27 -14.06 -17.38
N LEU A 189 13.22 -14.16 -18.72
CA LEU A 189 14.37 -13.79 -19.56
C LEU A 189 14.88 -12.41 -19.11
N PRO A 190 16.20 -12.23 -18.91
CA PRO A 190 16.74 -10.97 -18.41
C PRO A 190 16.40 -9.82 -19.37
N ILE A 191 15.73 -8.79 -18.87
CA ILE A 191 15.46 -7.55 -19.63
C ILE A 191 16.75 -6.72 -19.62
N ALA A 192 17.50 -6.80 -20.72
CA ALA A 192 18.66 -5.95 -20.95
C ALA A 192 18.21 -4.49 -21.20
N LEU A 193 18.81 -3.54 -20.49
CA LEU A 193 18.51 -2.11 -20.63
C LEU A 193 19.78 -1.37 -21.02
N GLY A 194 19.67 -0.51 -22.03
CA GLY A 194 20.68 0.51 -22.30
C GLY A 194 20.77 1.54 -21.17
N ASP A 195 21.83 2.33 -21.17
CA ASP A 195 22.14 3.26 -20.08
C ASP A 195 21.04 4.30 -19.85
N ASP A 196 20.55 4.92 -20.91
CA ASP A 196 19.50 5.95 -20.82
C ASP A 196 18.19 5.39 -20.26
N ARG A 197 17.74 4.24 -20.78
CA ARG A 197 16.51 3.59 -20.31
C ARG A 197 16.63 3.10 -18.87
N ARG A 198 17.81 2.62 -18.47
CA ARG A 198 18.10 2.25 -17.08
C ARG A 198 18.00 3.47 -16.16
N ALA A 199 18.63 4.59 -16.52
CA ALA A 199 18.59 5.84 -15.75
C ALA A 199 17.15 6.39 -15.64
N HIS A 200 16.37 6.28 -16.73
CA HIS A 200 14.97 6.67 -16.73
C HIS A 200 14.14 5.80 -15.77
N CYS A 201 14.26 4.47 -15.84
CA CYS A 201 13.57 3.56 -14.91
C CYS A 201 13.91 3.87 -13.45
N ILE A 202 15.19 4.15 -13.14
CA ILE A 202 15.63 4.56 -11.80
C ILE A 202 14.91 5.84 -11.35
N THR A 203 14.78 6.83 -12.24
CA THR A 203 14.06 8.07 -11.95
C THR A 203 12.58 7.82 -11.65
N LEU A 204 11.93 6.90 -12.37
CA LEU A 204 10.54 6.52 -12.09
C LEU A 204 10.41 5.82 -10.73
N VAL A 205 11.31 4.89 -10.41
CA VAL A 205 11.38 4.23 -9.10
C VAL A 205 11.52 5.25 -7.97
N ASP A 206 12.43 6.22 -8.11
CA ASP A 206 12.63 7.27 -7.10
C ASP A 206 11.36 8.12 -6.89
N ARG A 207 10.61 8.39 -7.95
CA ARG A 207 9.33 9.12 -7.87
C ARG A 207 8.29 8.32 -7.09
N VAL A 208 8.20 7.01 -7.30
CA VAL A 208 7.28 6.12 -6.56
C VAL A 208 7.60 6.16 -5.07
N PHE A 209 8.86 5.88 -4.69
CA PHE A 209 9.26 5.89 -3.28
C PHE A 209 9.06 7.25 -2.62
N ARG A 210 9.31 8.35 -3.34
CA ARG A 210 9.06 9.70 -2.83
C ARG A 210 7.56 9.96 -2.57
N ALA A 211 6.70 9.55 -3.49
CA ALA A 211 5.25 9.69 -3.36
C ALA A 211 4.74 8.94 -2.11
N PHE A 212 5.14 7.66 -1.98
CA PHE A 212 4.79 6.85 -0.81
C PHE A 212 5.38 7.41 0.48
N ALA A 213 6.64 7.86 0.48
CA ALA A 213 7.28 8.46 1.65
C ALA A 213 6.52 9.71 2.13
N ALA A 214 6.08 10.57 1.21
CA ALA A 214 5.28 11.75 1.54
C ALA A 214 3.96 11.38 2.22
N TRP A 215 3.30 10.31 1.77
CA TRP A 215 2.09 9.79 2.40
C TRP A 215 2.34 9.22 3.82
N THR A 216 3.49 8.58 4.08
CA THR A 216 3.75 7.97 5.41
C THR A 216 3.67 8.97 6.57
N HIS A 217 3.97 10.26 6.32
CA HIS A 217 3.82 11.31 7.33
C HIS A 217 2.36 11.55 7.71
N GLU A 218 1.43 11.48 6.75
CA GLU A 218 0.00 11.57 6.99
C GLU A 218 -0.49 10.39 7.83
N ALA A 219 -0.12 9.16 7.44
CA ALA A 219 -0.47 7.94 8.15
C ALA A 219 0.09 7.92 9.59
N THR A 220 1.33 8.38 9.79
CA THR A 220 1.95 8.48 11.12
C THR A 220 1.13 9.37 12.05
N ARG A 221 0.69 10.54 11.57
CA ARG A 221 -0.14 11.46 12.36
C ARG A 221 -1.49 10.85 12.74
N GLN A 222 -2.10 10.07 11.86
CA GLN A 222 -3.36 9.39 12.14
C GLN A 222 -3.22 8.35 13.26
N ILE A 223 -2.13 7.58 13.26
CA ILE A 223 -1.82 6.66 14.37
C ILE A 223 -1.61 7.43 15.68
N ASP A 224 -0.84 8.52 15.66
CA ASP A 224 -0.55 9.31 16.86
C ASP A 224 -1.84 9.92 17.45
N LEU A 225 -2.72 10.46 16.61
CA LEU A 225 -4.04 10.97 17.03
C LEU A 225 -4.91 9.86 17.62
N ALA A 226 -5.00 8.71 16.95
CA ALA A 226 -5.76 7.57 17.46
C ALA A 226 -5.25 7.13 18.83
N ALA A 227 -3.94 6.97 18.99
CA ALA A 227 -3.31 6.53 20.23
C ALA A 227 -3.63 7.46 21.41
N THR A 228 -3.62 8.79 21.20
CA THR A 228 -4.03 9.75 22.23
C THR A 228 -5.50 9.63 22.62
N GLY A 229 -6.39 9.42 21.65
CA GLY A 229 -7.81 9.17 21.89
C GLY A 229 -8.08 7.90 22.71
N PHE A 230 -7.38 6.81 22.40
CA PHE A 230 -7.46 5.57 23.18
C PHE A 230 -6.98 5.74 24.62
N GLY A 231 -5.88 6.48 24.83
CA GLY A 231 -5.36 6.77 26.17
C GLY A 231 -6.36 7.55 27.04
N ALA A 232 -7.04 8.55 26.45
CA ALA A 232 -8.06 9.33 27.16
C ALA A 232 -9.28 8.46 27.55
N MET A 233 -9.71 7.55 26.68
CA MET A 233 -10.88 6.70 26.94
C MET A 233 -10.60 5.63 28.02
N GLN A 234 -9.38 5.06 28.05
CA GLN A 234 -8.98 4.13 29.12
C GLN A 234 -8.89 4.83 30.49
N ALA A 235 -8.32 6.04 30.53
CA ALA A 235 -8.26 6.82 31.77
C ALA A 235 -9.66 7.14 32.32
N ALA A 236 -10.60 7.53 31.44
CA ALA A 236 -11.99 7.79 31.83
C ALA A 236 -12.70 6.57 32.43
N ARG A 237 -12.44 5.35 31.90
CA ARG A 237 -13.02 4.10 32.42
C ARG A 237 -12.39 3.62 33.73
N SER A 238 -11.18 4.07 34.06
CA SER A 238 -10.53 3.74 35.33
C SER A 238 -10.99 4.60 36.52
N ILE A 239 -11.76 5.65 36.25
CA ILE A 239 -12.29 6.60 37.24
C ILE A 239 -13.80 6.34 37.52
N SER A 240 -14.44 5.47 36.73
CA SER A 240 -15.83 5.01 36.92
C SER A 240 -15.89 3.65 37.61
#